data_AF-A0AAV8DPZ8-F1
#
_entry.id   AF-A0AAV8DPZ8-F1
#
_cell.length_a   1.000
_cell.length_b   1.000
_cell.length_c   1.000
_cell.angle_alpha   90.00
_cell.angle_beta   90.00
_cell.angle_gamma   90.00
#
_symmetry.space_group_name_H-M   'P 1'
#
loop_
_entity.id
_entity.type
_entity.pdbx_description
1 polymer ?
#
loop_
_entity_poly.entity_id
_entity_poly.type
_entity_poly.pdbx_seq_one_letter_code
_entity_poly.pdbx_strand_id
1 'polypeptide(L)'
;MQSFSFSSRQCLAPPSSFHLPLTNTTAPSPYACTTKTQPQVPPLRLFSPHPRRAAFPLLSRLHAFYPSMDPTAEKEEAARFAEASTKGNLVPLQRVIFADHLTPVLAYRCLVREDDRDAPSFIFESVEQGSKGINMGRYSVVGAQPAMEIVAKENSVSIMDHEKGQMIEEHVPDPMSIPRQIMDSFTPQLIDGLPDAFCGGWVGYFSYDTVRFVEKKKLPFYNAPLDDRGLPDIHLGLYTDVFVFDHVEKKAYAIHWVRIDQYSSVEEAYEKGKSQLSRLLSKLHNLNVPRLRSGSINLNTSQFGSKLRNSSMTNEEYQSAVLEAKEHILAGDIFQVVLSQRFERRTFADPFEVYRALRVVNPSPYMAYLQARGCILVASSPEILTRVKKSKIVNRPLAGTIRRGKTEEQDLLHEQLLLSDEKQQAEHIMLVDLGRNDVGKVSKPGSVRVEKLMTVERYSHVMHISSTVCLQIYLIFFFSTKHYIIYLYKQLNTFNR
;
A
#
# COMPACT_ATOMS: atom_id res chain seq x y z
N MET A 1 40.87 -29.49 -10.29
CA MET A 1 41.76 -29.41 -9.10
C MET A 1 41.44 -28.12 -8.36
N GLN A 2 40.63 -28.21 -7.31
CA GLN A 2 40.75 -27.51 -6.03
C GLN A 2 39.45 -27.76 -5.26
N SER A 3 39.66 -28.33 -4.07
CA SER A 3 38.70 -28.86 -3.11
C SER A 3 38.00 -27.75 -2.34
N PHE A 4 36.70 -27.90 -2.05
CA PHE A 4 36.06 -27.19 -0.95
C PHE A 4 35.39 -28.18 0.01
N SER A 5 35.82 -28.07 1.26
CA SER A 5 35.51 -28.90 2.42
C SER A 5 34.15 -28.57 3.02
N PHE A 6 33.30 -29.58 3.20
CA PHE A 6 32.14 -29.52 4.09
C PHE A 6 32.59 -29.81 5.53
N SER A 7 32.33 -28.87 6.44
CA SER A 7 32.51 -29.03 7.88
C SER A 7 31.17 -29.48 8.48
N SER A 8 31.02 -30.80 8.68
CA SER A 8 29.95 -31.41 9.46
C SER A 8 30.38 -31.46 10.94
N ARG A 9 29.74 -30.69 11.81
CA ARG A 9 29.86 -30.90 13.27
C ARG A 9 28.72 -31.79 13.75
N GLN A 10 29.07 -33.06 13.97
CA GLN A 10 28.33 -33.98 14.83
C GLN A 10 28.50 -33.54 16.29
N CYS A 11 27.39 -33.44 17.03
CA CYS A 11 27.40 -33.48 18.49
C CYS A 11 26.60 -34.70 18.94
N LEU A 12 27.31 -35.66 19.52
CA LEU A 12 26.80 -36.83 20.25
C LEU A 12 26.57 -36.44 21.72
N ALA A 13 25.42 -36.85 22.29
CA ALA A 13 25.20 -36.98 23.74
C ALA A 13 23.95 -37.90 23.98
N PRO A 14 23.82 -38.58 25.14
CA PRO A 14 23.46 -40.01 25.25
C PRO A 14 21.98 -40.30 25.61
N PRO A 15 21.54 -41.58 25.63
CA PRO A 15 20.17 -41.94 25.97
C PRO A 15 20.00 -42.01 27.50
N SER A 16 18.96 -41.37 28.02
CA SER A 16 18.45 -41.58 29.37
C SER A 16 17.06 -42.19 29.33
N SER A 17 17.01 -43.43 29.80
CA SER A 17 15.84 -44.22 30.14
C SER A 17 15.09 -43.61 31.32
N PHE A 18 13.76 -43.43 31.22
CA PHE A 18 12.87 -43.39 32.38
C PHE A 18 11.53 -44.07 32.08
N HIS A 19 11.20 -45.01 32.96
CA HIS A 19 9.94 -45.75 33.07
C HIS A 19 8.79 -44.88 33.60
N LEU A 20 7.55 -45.35 33.34
CA LEU A 20 6.30 -45.33 34.14
C LEU A 20 5.07 -44.85 33.30
N PRO A 21 3.82 -45.18 33.68
CA PRO A 21 3.17 -46.47 33.43
C PRO A 21 1.83 -46.34 32.68
N LEU A 22 1.27 -47.49 32.32
CA LEU A 22 -0.08 -47.70 31.80
C LEU A 22 -1.18 -47.15 32.74
N THR A 23 -2.18 -46.45 32.18
CA THR A 23 -3.60 -46.67 32.52
C THR A 23 -4.50 -46.35 31.32
N ASN A 24 -5.45 -47.26 31.12
CA ASN A 24 -6.52 -47.25 30.11
C ASN A 24 -7.48 -46.07 30.29
N THR A 25 -8.10 -45.58 29.21
CA THR A 25 -9.55 -45.79 28.95
C THR A 25 -10.04 -45.10 27.66
N THR A 26 -10.60 -45.94 26.78
CA THR A 26 -11.78 -45.73 25.90
C THR A 26 -11.75 -44.70 24.77
N ALA A 27 -11.61 -45.21 23.54
CA ALA A 27 -12.23 -44.68 22.32
C ALA A 27 -13.76 -44.92 22.35
N PRO A 28 -14.53 -44.27 21.46
CA PRO A 28 -14.89 -45.00 20.24
C PRO A 28 -14.94 -44.15 18.95
N SER A 29 -14.61 -44.84 17.85
CA SER A 29 -15.04 -44.62 16.46
C SER A 29 -15.81 -45.93 16.08
N PRO A 30 -16.66 -46.07 15.04
CA PRO A 30 -16.40 -45.49 13.71
C PRO A 30 -17.54 -45.32 12.66
N TYR A 31 -17.13 -44.79 11.50
CA TYR A 31 -17.66 -44.91 10.12
C TYR A 31 -19.13 -44.55 9.77
N ALA A 32 -19.26 -43.56 8.89
CA ALA A 32 -20.19 -43.62 7.75
C ALA A 32 -19.57 -42.94 6.52
N CYS A 33 -19.51 -43.71 5.43
CA CYS A 33 -18.96 -43.39 4.12
C CYS A 33 -20.04 -42.70 3.26
N THR A 34 -19.76 -41.55 2.64
CA THR A 34 -20.52 -41.07 1.46
C THR A 34 -19.63 -40.21 0.54
N THR A 35 -19.40 -40.77 -0.64
CA THR A 35 -19.30 -40.15 -1.99
C THR A 35 -18.67 -38.77 -2.17
N LYS A 36 -17.58 -38.78 -2.94
CA LYS A 36 -16.89 -37.66 -3.61
C LYS A 36 -17.87 -36.68 -4.29
N THR A 37 -17.88 -35.44 -3.82
CA THR A 37 -18.26 -34.25 -4.59
C THR A 37 -17.09 -33.27 -4.55
N GLN A 38 -16.61 -32.86 -5.72
CA GLN A 38 -15.65 -31.77 -5.87
C GLN A 38 -16.20 -30.53 -5.14
N PRO A 39 -15.40 -29.81 -4.33
CA PRO A 39 -15.85 -28.52 -3.81
C PRO A 39 -15.89 -27.54 -4.98
N GLN A 40 -17.09 -27.24 -5.49
CA GLN A 40 -17.31 -26.04 -6.29
C GLN A 40 -16.97 -24.84 -5.41
N VAL A 41 -15.96 -24.07 -5.82
CA VAL A 41 -15.66 -22.76 -5.26
C VAL A 41 -16.91 -21.89 -5.49
N PRO A 42 -17.56 -21.36 -4.45
CA PRO A 42 -18.70 -20.47 -4.66
C PRO A 42 -18.19 -19.21 -5.39
N PRO A 43 -18.98 -18.62 -6.31
CA PRO A 43 -18.59 -17.36 -6.93
C PRO A 43 -18.36 -16.34 -5.81
N LEU A 44 -17.21 -15.65 -5.86
CA LEU A 44 -16.94 -14.49 -5.02
C LEU A 44 -18.13 -13.54 -5.17
N ARG A 45 -18.96 -13.43 -4.12
CA ARG A 45 -19.90 -12.32 -4.00
C ARG A 45 -19.04 -11.08 -3.84
N LEU A 46 -18.71 -10.43 -4.96
CA LEU A 46 -17.76 -9.32 -5.02
C LEU A 46 -18.19 -8.15 -4.14
N PHE A 47 -19.48 -8.06 -3.83
CA PHE A 47 -19.98 -7.22 -2.75
C PHE A 47 -21.22 -7.84 -2.10
N SER A 48 -21.37 -7.68 -0.79
CA SER A 48 -22.67 -7.72 -0.14
C SER A 48 -23.07 -6.27 0.18
N PRO A 49 -24.26 -5.79 -0.23
CA PRO A 49 -24.69 -4.44 0.09
C PRO A 49 -24.82 -4.31 1.61
N HIS A 50 -23.95 -3.50 2.22
CA HIS A 50 -24.17 -3.07 3.59
C HIS A 50 -25.17 -1.92 3.59
N PRO A 51 -26.34 -2.06 4.23
CA PRO A 51 -27.17 -0.90 4.49
C PRO A 51 -26.37 0.04 5.38
N ARG A 52 -26.09 1.26 4.91
CA ARG A 52 -25.83 2.37 5.84
C ARG A 52 -27.05 2.43 6.75
N ARG A 53 -26.94 1.96 8.00
CA ARG A 53 -27.97 2.23 8.99
C ARG A 53 -28.07 3.76 9.08
N ALA A 54 -29.28 4.26 8.87
CA ALA A 54 -29.59 5.68 8.94
C ALA A 54 -29.00 6.25 10.23
N ALA A 55 -28.23 7.33 10.10
CA ALA A 55 -27.79 8.10 11.25
C ALA A 55 -29.04 8.59 11.99
N PHE A 56 -29.16 8.25 13.27
CA PHE A 56 -30.15 8.85 14.15
C PHE A 56 -29.93 10.38 14.18
N PRO A 57 -31.00 11.20 14.25
CA PRO A 57 -30.87 12.65 14.26
C PRO A 57 -30.33 13.11 15.62
N LEU A 58 -29.01 13.25 15.71
CA LEU A 58 -28.30 13.92 16.82
C LEU A 58 -27.50 15.14 16.31
N LEU A 59 -27.94 15.73 15.19
CA LEU A 59 -27.30 16.89 14.57
C LEU A 59 -27.38 18.17 15.42
N SER A 60 -28.32 18.28 16.37
CA SER A 60 -28.52 19.50 17.14
C SER A 60 -27.52 19.72 18.29
N ARG A 61 -26.70 18.73 18.66
CA ARG A 61 -25.66 18.88 19.72
C ARG A 61 -24.21 18.84 19.23
N LEU A 62 -23.96 18.51 17.96
CA LEU A 62 -22.59 18.40 17.42
C LEU A 62 -21.99 19.75 16.96
N HIS A 63 -22.81 20.79 16.79
CA HIS A 63 -22.36 22.15 16.48
C HIS A 63 -21.54 22.80 17.62
N ALA A 64 -21.53 22.21 18.83
CA ALA A 64 -21.00 22.85 20.03
C ALA A 64 -19.48 22.67 20.27
N PHE A 65 -18.76 21.90 19.44
CA PHE A 65 -17.36 21.54 19.74
C PHE A 65 -16.30 22.19 18.85
N TYR A 66 -16.67 22.84 17.75
CA TYR A 66 -15.74 23.68 17.00
C TYR A 66 -16.08 25.15 17.23
N PRO A 67 -15.10 26.00 17.58
CA PRO A 67 -15.33 27.43 17.47
C PRO A 67 -15.78 27.71 16.04
N SER A 68 -16.93 28.36 15.89
CA SER A 68 -17.36 28.87 14.59
C SER A 68 -16.21 29.66 14.01
N MET A 69 -15.86 29.42 12.74
CA MET A 69 -14.87 30.25 12.07
C MET A 69 -15.27 31.72 12.20
N ASP A 70 -14.27 32.59 12.28
CA ASP A 70 -14.52 34.01 12.19
C ASP A 70 -15.33 34.30 10.90
N PRO A 71 -16.44 35.05 10.97
CA PRO A 71 -17.30 35.30 9.80
C PRO A 71 -16.55 35.92 8.62
N THR A 72 -15.46 36.65 8.87
CA THR A 72 -14.60 37.21 7.80
C THR A 72 -13.83 36.10 7.11
N ALA A 73 -13.18 35.21 7.89
CA ALA A 73 -12.46 34.06 7.37
C ALA A 73 -13.37 33.08 6.59
N GLU A 74 -14.62 32.91 7.03
CA GLU A 74 -15.61 32.10 6.33
C GLU A 74 -15.98 32.71 4.96
N LYS A 75 -16.21 34.03 4.91
CA LYS A 75 -16.45 34.74 3.64
C LYS A 75 -15.25 34.65 2.69
N GLU A 76 -14.02 34.76 3.21
CA GLU A 76 -12.80 34.62 2.42
C GLU A 76 -12.60 33.19 1.89
N GLU A 77 -12.93 32.16 2.68
CA GLU A 77 -12.92 30.77 2.23
C GLU A 77 -13.97 30.54 1.13
N ALA A 78 -15.20 31.01 1.32
CA ALA A 78 -16.25 30.90 0.33
C ALA A 78 -15.87 31.59 -0.99
N ALA A 79 -15.25 32.77 -0.93
CA ALA A 79 -14.75 33.48 -2.11
C ALA A 79 -13.65 32.70 -2.83
N ARG A 80 -12.68 32.14 -2.10
CA ARG A 80 -11.61 31.29 -2.69
C ARG A 80 -12.16 30.00 -3.30
N PHE A 81 -13.14 29.37 -2.64
CA PHE A 81 -13.82 28.19 -3.17
C PHE A 81 -14.56 28.52 -4.48
N ALA A 82 -15.28 29.65 -4.51
CA ALA A 82 -15.95 30.12 -5.71
C ALA A 82 -14.96 30.43 -6.85
N GLU A 83 -13.82 31.10 -6.55
CA GLU A 83 -12.79 31.33 -7.56
C GLU A 83 -12.23 30.01 -8.12
N ALA A 84 -11.89 29.05 -7.26
CA ALA A 84 -11.40 27.74 -7.67
C ALA A 84 -12.43 26.99 -8.53
N SER A 85 -13.72 27.09 -8.20
CA SER A 85 -14.81 26.45 -8.95
C SER A 85 -14.89 26.88 -10.42
N THR A 86 -14.37 28.07 -10.76
CA THR A 86 -14.33 28.54 -12.15
C THR A 86 -13.29 27.82 -13.02
N LYS A 87 -12.28 27.21 -12.39
CA LYS A 87 -11.13 26.57 -13.06
C LYS A 87 -11.22 25.04 -13.08
N GLY A 88 -12.12 24.45 -12.29
CA GLY A 88 -12.33 23.00 -12.23
C GLY A 88 -13.53 22.60 -11.37
N ASN A 89 -13.91 21.32 -11.44
CA ASN A 89 -15.13 20.78 -10.80
C ASN A 89 -14.86 19.99 -9.50
N LEU A 90 -13.61 19.94 -9.03
CA LEU A 90 -13.24 19.22 -7.81
C LEU A 90 -12.36 20.12 -6.94
N VAL A 91 -12.93 20.67 -5.87
CA VAL A 91 -12.29 21.69 -5.02
C VAL A 91 -12.23 21.19 -3.57
N PRO A 92 -11.06 21.22 -2.91
CA PRO A 92 -10.92 20.77 -1.54
C PRO A 92 -11.36 21.85 -0.55
N LEU A 93 -11.93 21.41 0.57
CA LEU A 93 -12.09 22.20 1.79
C LEU A 93 -11.22 21.57 2.87
N GLN A 94 -10.65 22.41 3.75
CA GLN A 94 -9.80 21.92 4.83
C GLN A 94 -10.02 22.62 6.16
N ARG A 95 -9.80 21.90 7.25
CA ARG A 95 -9.69 22.47 8.60
C ARG A 95 -8.40 21.97 9.22
N VAL A 96 -7.68 22.88 9.88
CA VAL A 96 -6.42 22.59 10.54
C VAL A 96 -6.64 22.57 12.04
N ILE A 97 -6.21 21.50 12.70
CA ILE A 97 -6.50 21.21 14.10
C ILE A 97 -5.20 20.85 14.82
N PHE A 98 -5.14 21.01 16.13
CA PHE A 98 -4.00 20.54 16.91
C PHE A 98 -3.94 19.00 16.90
N ALA A 99 -2.73 18.45 16.76
CA ALA A 99 -2.48 17.01 16.78
C ALA A 99 -1.76 16.55 18.07
N ASP A 100 -1.78 17.36 19.12
CA ASP A 100 -1.15 17.09 20.42
C ASP A 100 -1.82 15.94 21.18
N HIS A 101 -3.15 15.86 21.15
CA HIS A 101 -3.93 14.77 21.75
C HIS A 101 -4.39 13.70 20.75
N LEU A 102 -4.10 13.90 19.46
CA LEU A 102 -4.57 13.05 18.39
C LEU A 102 -3.41 12.45 17.61
N THR A 103 -3.22 11.13 17.73
CA THR A 103 -2.27 10.38 16.92
C THR A 103 -2.96 9.77 15.69
N PRO A 104 -2.24 9.46 14.59
CA PRO A 104 -2.81 8.76 13.45
C PRO A 104 -3.52 7.45 13.83
N VAL A 105 -2.94 6.71 14.77
CA VAL A 105 -3.49 5.45 15.30
C VAL A 105 -4.82 5.67 16.00
N LEU A 106 -4.92 6.71 16.84
CA LEU A 106 -6.16 7.04 17.53
C LEU A 106 -7.22 7.56 16.55
N ALA A 107 -6.83 8.45 15.63
CA ALA A 107 -7.72 8.99 14.61
C ALA A 107 -8.34 7.88 13.76
N TYR A 108 -7.54 6.91 13.32
CA TYR A 108 -8.05 5.75 12.59
C TYR A 108 -9.12 4.99 13.39
N ARG A 109 -8.91 4.79 14.69
CA ARG A 109 -9.89 4.09 15.55
C ARG A 109 -11.15 4.90 15.82
N CYS A 110 -11.07 6.23 15.77
CA CYS A 110 -12.26 7.08 15.77
C CYS A 110 -13.07 6.94 14.47
N LEU A 111 -12.43 6.59 13.35
CA LEU A 111 -13.07 6.45 12.04
C LEU A 111 -13.58 5.04 11.75
N VAL A 112 -12.89 4.01 12.26
CA VAL A 112 -13.16 2.60 11.99
C VAL A 112 -13.25 1.84 13.31
N ARG A 113 -14.42 1.25 13.55
CA ARG A 113 -14.69 0.45 14.75
C ARG A 113 -13.82 -0.81 14.76
N GLU A 114 -13.56 -1.36 15.95
CA GLU A 114 -12.73 -2.57 16.12
C GLU A 114 -13.35 -3.80 15.44
N ASP A 115 -14.69 -3.88 15.42
CA ASP A 115 -15.48 -4.98 14.87
C ASP A 115 -15.78 -4.86 13.36
N ASP A 116 -15.55 -3.68 12.77
CA ASP A 116 -15.86 -3.41 11.36
C ASP A 116 -14.66 -3.76 10.46
N ARG A 117 -14.58 -5.02 10.04
CA ARG A 117 -13.47 -5.57 9.22
C ARG A 117 -13.64 -5.37 7.72
N ASP A 118 -14.84 -5.05 7.28
CA ASP A 118 -15.18 -4.89 5.87
C ASP A 118 -15.24 -3.42 5.43
N ALA A 119 -15.08 -2.47 6.36
CA ALA A 119 -14.97 -1.05 6.04
C ALA A 119 -13.61 -0.74 5.40
N PRO A 120 -13.55 -0.35 4.12
CA PRO A 120 -12.29 0.01 3.49
C PRO A 120 -11.70 1.25 4.14
N SER A 121 -10.42 1.18 4.45
CA SER A 121 -9.72 2.22 5.19
C SER A 121 -8.22 2.00 5.18
N PHE A 122 -7.46 3.01 5.57
CA PHE A 122 -6.01 2.92 5.63
C PHE A 122 -5.37 3.83 6.69
N ILE A 123 -4.17 3.44 7.10
CA ILE A 123 -3.15 4.28 7.72
C ILE A 123 -1.88 4.12 6.90
N PHE A 124 -1.31 5.23 6.45
CA PHE A 124 0.03 5.27 5.89
C PHE A 124 0.93 6.13 6.76
N GLU A 125 2.06 5.55 7.17
CA GLU A 125 3.10 6.24 7.92
C GLU A 125 4.44 6.02 7.21
N SER A 126 5.34 6.98 7.36
CA SER A 126 6.67 6.92 6.79
C SER A 126 7.69 7.11 7.90
N VAL A 127 8.79 6.38 7.84
CA VAL A 127 9.94 6.58 8.70
C VAL A 127 11.16 6.78 7.81
N GLU A 128 11.74 7.98 7.88
CA GLU A 128 12.91 8.37 7.12
C GLU A 128 14.19 7.93 7.82
N GLN A 129 15.10 7.30 7.07
CA GLN A 129 16.43 6.98 7.57
C GLN A 129 17.41 8.07 7.16
N GLY A 130 17.98 8.74 8.15
CA GLY A 130 19.01 9.75 7.96
C GLY A 130 20.37 9.29 8.48
N SER A 131 21.42 10.05 8.16
CA SER A 131 22.79 9.80 8.66
C SER A 131 22.89 9.82 10.20
N LYS A 132 21.92 10.42 10.89
CA LYS A 132 21.84 10.49 12.36
C LYS A 132 20.82 9.52 12.98
N GLY A 133 20.29 8.57 12.21
CA GLY A 133 19.37 7.54 12.72
C GLY A 133 17.99 7.54 12.06
N ILE A 134 17.03 6.92 12.75
CA ILE A 134 15.67 6.69 12.30
C ILE A 134 14.80 7.88 12.72
N ASN A 135 14.26 8.63 11.76
CA ASN A 135 13.38 9.78 12.00
C ASN A 135 11.96 9.44 11.52
N MET A 136 10.94 9.90 12.25
CA MET A 136 9.57 9.85 11.74
C MET A 136 9.49 10.76 10.49
N GLY A 137 8.91 10.24 9.41
CA GLY A 137 8.60 11.04 8.23
C GLY A 137 7.62 12.16 8.59
N ARG A 138 7.65 13.28 7.87
CA ARG A 138 6.87 14.47 8.25
C ARG A 138 5.37 14.20 8.32
N TYR A 139 4.85 13.35 7.44
CA TYR A 139 3.41 13.14 7.28
C TYR A 139 2.96 11.70 7.55
N SER A 140 1.81 11.57 8.20
CA SER A 140 1.00 10.35 8.17
C SER A 140 -0.37 10.65 7.57
N VAL A 141 -0.97 9.69 6.88
CA VAL A 141 -2.29 9.86 6.27
C VAL A 141 -3.24 8.76 6.71
N VAL A 142 -4.46 9.15 7.05
CA VAL A 142 -5.52 8.27 7.49
C VAL A 142 -6.77 8.52 6.64
N GLY A 143 -7.39 7.47 6.14
CA GLY A 143 -8.65 7.55 5.41
C GLY A 143 -9.53 6.35 5.72
N ALA A 144 -10.85 6.53 5.63
CA ALA A 144 -11.84 5.49 5.84
C ALA A 144 -13.09 5.80 5.03
N GLN A 145 -13.85 4.76 4.69
CA GLN A 145 -15.15 4.89 4.01
C GLN A 145 -15.03 5.67 2.69
N PRO A 146 -14.39 5.08 1.67
CA PRO A 146 -14.21 5.75 0.38
C PRO A 146 -15.56 6.11 -0.25
N ALA A 147 -15.57 7.16 -1.08
CA ALA A 147 -16.74 7.56 -1.87
C ALA A 147 -17.09 6.51 -2.94
N MET A 148 -16.07 5.82 -3.46
CA MET A 148 -16.22 4.78 -4.47
C MET A 148 -15.22 3.65 -4.23
N GLU A 149 -15.58 2.42 -4.59
CA GLU A 149 -14.68 1.27 -4.59
C GLU A 149 -14.65 0.59 -5.96
N ILE A 150 -13.48 0.13 -6.38
CA ILE A 150 -13.26 -0.72 -7.55
C ILE A 150 -12.63 -2.01 -7.05
N VAL A 151 -13.29 -3.13 -7.30
CA VAL A 151 -12.79 -4.48 -7.01
C VAL A 151 -12.77 -5.26 -8.32
N ALA A 152 -11.62 -5.81 -8.68
CA ALA A 152 -11.48 -6.59 -9.91
C ALA A 152 -10.84 -7.95 -9.63
N LYS A 153 -11.37 -8.98 -10.30
CA LYS A 153 -10.75 -10.30 -10.41
C LYS A 153 -10.75 -10.71 -11.88
N GLU A 154 -9.56 -10.96 -12.42
CA GLU A 154 -9.34 -11.11 -13.85
C GLU A 154 -10.01 -9.94 -14.61
N ASN A 155 -10.86 -10.24 -15.60
CA ASN A 155 -11.56 -9.23 -16.39
C ASN A 155 -12.90 -8.78 -15.79
N SER A 156 -13.33 -9.36 -14.66
CA SER A 156 -14.58 -9.01 -13.99
C SER A 156 -14.34 -7.90 -12.96
N VAL A 157 -15.09 -6.81 -13.08
CA VAL A 157 -14.94 -5.60 -12.27
C VAL A 157 -16.27 -5.25 -11.63
N SER A 158 -16.23 -4.94 -10.35
CA SER A 158 -17.35 -4.40 -9.59
C SER A 158 -16.99 -3.01 -9.08
N ILE A 159 -17.82 -2.02 -9.41
CA ILE A 159 -17.68 -0.62 -9.01
C ILE A 159 -18.83 -0.27 -8.07
N MET A 160 -18.52 0.12 -6.85
CA MET A 160 -19.51 0.54 -5.84
C MET A 160 -19.39 2.05 -5.61
N ASP A 161 -20.42 2.81 -5.95
CA ASP A 161 -20.58 4.22 -5.58
C ASP A 161 -21.32 4.30 -4.25
N HIS A 162 -20.61 4.64 -3.17
CA HIS A 162 -21.17 4.72 -1.82
C HIS A 162 -21.97 5.99 -1.57
N GLU A 163 -21.83 7.01 -2.41
CA GLU A 163 -22.62 8.23 -2.33
C GLU A 163 -24.02 7.97 -2.88
N LYS A 164 -24.12 7.24 -4.01
CA LYS A 164 -25.38 6.87 -4.65
C LYS A 164 -25.96 5.54 -4.15
N GLY A 165 -25.17 4.73 -3.48
CA GLY A 165 -25.54 3.36 -3.09
C GLY A 165 -25.75 2.45 -4.30
N GLN A 166 -25.03 2.70 -5.39
CA GLN A 166 -25.19 2.00 -6.66
C GLN A 166 -23.98 1.10 -6.93
N MET A 167 -24.27 -0.11 -7.41
CA MET A 167 -23.26 -1.06 -7.88
C MET A 167 -23.37 -1.24 -9.38
N ILE A 168 -22.22 -1.31 -10.03
CA ILE A 168 -22.08 -1.67 -11.43
C ILE A 168 -21.13 -2.85 -11.50
N GLU A 169 -21.51 -3.88 -12.26
CA GLU A 169 -20.63 -4.99 -12.61
C GLU A 169 -20.40 -4.95 -14.12
N GLU A 170 -19.14 -5.04 -14.51
CA GLU A 170 -18.73 -5.01 -15.91
C GLU A 170 -17.58 -5.97 -16.17
N HIS A 171 -17.44 -6.35 -17.43
CA HIS A 171 -16.33 -7.16 -17.89
C HIS A 171 -15.47 -6.33 -18.84
N VAL A 172 -14.21 -6.09 -18.48
CA VAL A 172 -13.32 -5.20 -19.22
C VAL A 172 -11.97 -5.87 -19.51
N PRO A 173 -11.34 -5.61 -20.68
CA PRO A 173 -10.07 -6.23 -21.04
C PRO A 173 -8.88 -5.86 -20.15
N ASP A 174 -8.96 -4.71 -19.46
CA ASP A 174 -7.95 -4.21 -18.52
C ASP A 174 -8.63 -3.36 -17.41
N PRO A 175 -8.85 -3.95 -16.23
CA PRO A 175 -9.42 -3.24 -15.09
C PRO A 175 -8.57 -2.07 -14.57
N MET A 176 -7.25 -2.02 -14.85
CA MET A 176 -6.40 -0.90 -14.43
C MET A 176 -6.75 0.42 -15.13
N SER A 177 -7.52 0.36 -16.22
CA SER A 177 -7.99 1.54 -16.95
C SER A 177 -9.16 2.26 -16.25
N ILE A 178 -9.93 1.57 -15.40
CA ILE A 178 -11.16 2.09 -14.79
C ILE A 178 -10.93 3.32 -13.90
N PRO A 179 -9.94 3.34 -12.98
CA PRO A 179 -9.67 4.53 -12.19
C PRO A 179 -9.39 5.76 -13.06
N ARG A 180 -8.67 5.58 -14.18
CA ARG A 180 -8.39 6.67 -15.13
C ARG A 180 -9.67 7.19 -15.78
N GLN A 181 -10.51 6.29 -16.30
CA GLN A 181 -11.77 6.67 -16.95
C GLN A 181 -12.70 7.46 -16.02
N ILE A 182 -12.77 7.10 -14.74
CA ILE A 182 -13.52 7.86 -13.74
C ILE A 182 -12.90 9.25 -13.54
N MET A 183 -11.57 9.29 -13.38
CA MET A 183 -10.83 10.54 -13.16
C MET A 183 -10.87 11.49 -14.37
N ASP A 184 -11.13 11.01 -15.59
CA ASP A 184 -11.25 11.87 -16.79
C ASP A 184 -12.37 12.91 -16.68
N SER A 185 -13.37 12.64 -15.83
CA SER A 185 -14.45 13.59 -15.53
C SER A 185 -14.08 14.60 -14.45
N PHE A 186 -12.92 14.47 -13.78
CA PHE A 186 -12.52 15.31 -12.66
C PHE A 186 -11.41 16.29 -13.08
N THR A 187 -11.58 17.55 -12.71
CA THR A 187 -10.61 18.62 -12.90
C THR A 187 -10.28 19.22 -11.52
N PRO A 188 -9.40 18.56 -10.74
CA PRO A 188 -9.05 18.98 -9.39
C PRO A 188 -8.33 20.33 -9.39
N GLN A 189 -8.70 21.19 -8.45
CA GLN A 189 -8.01 22.45 -8.18
C GLN A 189 -7.19 22.36 -6.89
N LEU A 190 -5.90 22.65 -7.00
CA LEU A 190 -5.03 22.79 -5.84
C LEU A 190 -5.21 24.21 -5.28
N ILE A 191 -5.60 24.30 -4.01
CA ILE A 191 -5.68 25.56 -3.29
C ILE A 191 -4.47 25.74 -2.38
N ASP A 192 -4.15 27.00 -2.07
CA ASP A 192 -3.07 27.31 -1.14
C ASP A 192 -3.37 26.77 0.27
N GLY A 193 -2.30 26.31 0.94
CA GLY A 193 -2.35 25.83 2.32
C GLY A 193 -2.64 24.34 2.51
N LEU A 194 -2.80 23.57 1.43
CA LEU A 194 -2.79 22.10 1.52
C LEU A 194 -1.38 21.59 1.90
N PRO A 195 -1.28 20.51 2.70
CA PRO A 195 0.02 19.92 3.01
C PRO A 195 0.65 19.33 1.75
N ASP A 196 2.00 19.32 1.68
CA ASP A 196 2.75 18.75 0.54
C ASP A 196 2.81 17.21 0.59
N ALA A 197 1.65 16.60 0.81
CA ALA A 197 1.39 15.18 1.03
C ALA A 197 0.16 14.73 0.22
N PHE A 198 -0.16 13.43 0.28
CA PHE A 198 -1.41 12.91 -0.30
C PHE A 198 -2.62 13.50 0.44
N CYS A 199 -3.46 14.22 -0.29
CA CYS A 199 -4.63 14.93 0.27
C CYS A 199 -5.97 14.27 -0.10
N GLY A 200 -5.97 13.12 -0.77
CA GLY A 200 -7.16 12.44 -1.27
C GLY A 200 -6.93 11.83 -2.66
N GLY A 201 -7.75 10.84 -3.02
CA GLY A 201 -7.61 10.08 -4.26
C GLY A 201 -7.73 8.56 -4.07
N TRP A 202 -7.27 7.81 -5.07
CA TRP A 202 -7.32 6.34 -5.05
C TRP A 202 -6.29 5.75 -4.09
N VAL A 203 -6.75 4.88 -3.19
CA VAL A 203 -5.91 4.14 -2.26
C VAL A 203 -6.33 2.68 -2.26
N GLY A 204 -5.37 1.77 -2.33
CA GLY A 204 -5.63 0.35 -2.34
C GLY A 204 -4.41 -0.45 -2.79
N TYR A 205 -4.64 -1.58 -3.44
CA TYR A 205 -3.57 -2.41 -3.97
C TYR A 205 -3.85 -2.90 -5.40
N PHE A 206 -2.75 -3.15 -6.10
CA PHE A 206 -2.68 -3.97 -7.30
C PHE A 206 -1.89 -5.22 -6.94
N SER A 207 -2.45 -6.40 -7.15
CA SER A 207 -1.78 -7.68 -6.90
C SER A 207 -0.68 -7.92 -7.94
N TYR A 208 0.19 -8.90 -7.70
CA TYR A 208 1.18 -9.32 -8.69
C TYR A 208 0.52 -9.74 -10.02
N ASP A 209 -0.63 -10.42 -9.97
CA ASP A 209 -1.33 -10.93 -11.15
C ASP A 209 -1.83 -9.82 -12.09
N THR A 210 -1.82 -8.55 -11.66
CA THR A 210 -2.08 -7.43 -12.58
C THR A 210 -1.05 -7.31 -13.71
N VAL A 211 0.15 -7.88 -13.56
CA VAL A 211 1.14 -8.01 -14.64
C VAL A 211 0.58 -8.74 -15.86
N ARG A 212 -0.38 -9.65 -15.67
CA ARG A 212 -1.02 -10.44 -16.73
C ARG A 212 -1.86 -9.60 -17.68
N PHE A 213 -2.33 -8.43 -17.25
CA PHE A 213 -3.00 -7.46 -18.13
C PHE A 213 -2.00 -6.72 -19.03
N VAL A 214 -0.73 -6.64 -18.65
CA VAL A 214 0.33 -5.98 -19.43
C VAL A 214 1.04 -6.99 -20.33
N GLU A 215 1.49 -8.11 -19.77
CA GLU A 215 2.25 -9.16 -20.45
C GLU A 215 1.34 -10.29 -20.96
N LYS A 216 0.18 -9.94 -21.56
CA LYS A 216 -0.90 -10.88 -21.94
C LYS A 216 -0.44 -12.10 -22.73
N LYS A 217 0.56 -11.92 -23.61
CA LYS A 217 1.11 -12.98 -24.46
C LYS A 217 2.01 -13.95 -23.70
N LYS A 218 2.75 -13.46 -22.71
CA LYS A 218 3.75 -14.24 -21.95
C LYS A 218 3.15 -14.85 -20.69
N LEU A 219 2.20 -14.17 -20.06
CA LEU A 219 1.59 -14.54 -18.78
C LEU A 219 0.05 -14.55 -18.86
N PRO A 220 -0.58 -15.33 -19.74
CA PRO A 220 -2.03 -15.37 -19.81
C PRO A 220 -2.64 -15.99 -18.54
N PHE A 221 -3.87 -15.59 -18.19
CA PHE A 221 -4.57 -16.08 -16.98
C PHE A 221 -4.82 -17.59 -16.99
N TYR A 222 -5.08 -18.19 -18.15
CA TYR A 222 -5.30 -19.65 -18.24
C TYR A 222 -4.06 -20.49 -17.92
N ASN A 223 -2.86 -19.89 -17.95
CA ASN A 223 -1.59 -20.51 -17.53
C ASN A 223 -1.15 -20.04 -16.13
N ALA A 224 -2.00 -19.34 -15.39
CA ALA A 224 -1.67 -18.95 -14.03
C ALA A 224 -1.57 -20.19 -13.12
N PRO A 225 -0.67 -20.18 -12.12
CA PRO A 225 -0.75 -21.14 -11.02
C PRO A 225 -2.13 -21.10 -10.36
N LEU A 226 -2.52 -22.20 -9.72
CA LEU A 226 -3.79 -22.28 -9.00
C LEU A 226 -3.92 -21.14 -7.98
N ASP A 227 -5.00 -20.37 -8.08
CA ASP A 227 -5.33 -19.37 -7.07
C ASP A 227 -5.94 -20.04 -5.84
N ASP A 228 -5.13 -20.15 -4.79
CA ASP A 228 -5.50 -20.75 -3.52
C ASP A 228 -6.00 -19.72 -2.48
N ARG A 229 -6.01 -18.43 -2.81
CA ARG A 229 -6.45 -17.35 -1.90
C ARG A 229 -7.76 -16.71 -2.32
N GLY A 230 -8.08 -16.73 -3.60
CA GLY A 230 -9.27 -16.05 -4.15
C GLY A 230 -9.28 -14.56 -3.87
N LEU A 231 -8.10 -13.92 -3.77
CA LEU A 231 -8.03 -12.47 -3.57
C LEU A 231 -8.36 -11.73 -4.88
N PRO A 232 -8.98 -10.54 -4.79
CA PRO A 232 -9.03 -9.61 -5.91
C PRO A 232 -7.63 -9.29 -6.46
N ASP A 233 -7.54 -9.08 -7.77
CA ASP A 233 -6.31 -8.60 -8.40
C ASP A 233 -6.15 -7.08 -8.20
N ILE A 234 -7.27 -6.37 -8.07
CA ILE A 234 -7.30 -4.93 -7.78
C ILE A 234 -8.37 -4.67 -6.72
N HIS A 235 -8.01 -3.87 -5.70
CA HIS A 235 -8.98 -3.28 -4.80
C HIS A 235 -8.57 -1.84 -4.51
N LEU A 236 -9.33 -0.87 -5.01
CA LEU A 236 -9.06 0.57 -4.86
C LEU A 236 -10.29 1.28 -4.28
N GLY A 237 -10.07 2.14 -3.29
CA GLY A 237 -11.08 3.08 -2.79
C GLY A 237 -10.72 4.52 -3.20
N LEU A 238 -11.69 5.31 -3.67
CA LEU A 238 -11.55 6.75 -3.89
C LEU A 238 -11.89 7.49 -2.60
N TYR A 239 -10.87 8.02 -1.92
CA TYR A 239 -11.04 8.74 -0.66
C TYR A 239 -11.06 10.24 -0.91
N THR A 240 -12.25 10.83 -0.79
CA THR A 240 -12.47 12.29 -0.78
C THR A 240 -12.24 12.90 0.60
N ASP A 241 -12.35 12.07 1.65
CA ASP A 241 -12.20 12.45 3.05
C ASP A 241 -10.91 11.83 3.60
N VAL A 242 -9.95 12.67 4.02
CA VAL A 242 -8.71 12.19 4.64
C VAL A 242 -8.27 13.08 5.80
N PHE A 243 -7.48 12.49 6.70
CA PHE A 243 -6.71 13.21 7.70
C PHE A 243 -5.23 13.11 7.40
N VAL A 244 -4.55 14.26 7.31
CA VAL A 244 -3.10 14.34 7.13
C VAL A 244 -2.49 14.90 8.41
N PHE A 245 -1.61 14.14 9.05
CA PHE A 245 -0.90 14.56 10.27
C PHE A 245 0.46 15.12 9.90
N ASP A 246 0.75 16.36 10.29
CA ASP A 246 2.08 16.97 10.19
C ASP A 246 2.79 16.87 11.56
N HIS A 247 3.73 15.94 11.65
CA HIS A 247 4.46 15.66 12.89
C HIS A 247 5.48 16.74 13.24
N VAL A 248 5.87 17.58 12.29
CA VAL A 248 6.81 18.69 12.51
C VAL A 248 6.06 19.88 13.09
N GLU A 249 4.96 20.28 12.44
CA GLU A 249 4.16 21.43 12.88
C GLU A 249 3.14 21.11 13.97
N LYS A 250 2.99 19.83 14.35
CA LYS A 250 2.05 19.34 15.38
C LYS A 250 0.59 19.65 15.05
N LYS A 251 0.24 19.57 13.77
CA LYS A 251 -1.11 19.86 13.23
C LYS A 251 -1.67 18.64 12.52
N ALA A 252 -2.99 18.53 12.46
CA ALA A 252 -3.67 17.63 11.55
C ALA A 252 -4.60 18.41 10.62
N TYR A 253 -4.62 18.03 9.36
CA TYR A 253 -5.50 18.57 8.34
C TYR A 253 -6.66 17.59 8.15
N ALA A 254 -7.88 18.03 8.40
CA ALA A 254 -9.08 17.36 7.91
C ALA A 254 -9.37 17.92 6.51
N ILE A 255 -9.39 17.06 5.49
CA ILE A 255 -9.55 17.46 4.10
C ILE A 255 -10.76 16.73 3.52
N HIS A 256 -11.64 17.48 2.86
CA HIS A 256 -12.79 16.97 2.11
C HIS A 256 -12.78 17.54 0.69
N TRP A 257 -12.81 16.68 -0.33
CA TRP A 257 -12.92 17.09 -1.73
C TRP A 257 -14.38 17.19 -2.19
N VAL A 258 -14.77 18.37 -2.68
CA VAL A 258 -16.13 18.66 -3.14
C VAL A 258 -16.23 18.59 -4.65
N ARG A 259 -17.09 17.71 -5.16
CA ARG A 259 -17.51 17.63 -6.56
C ARG A 259 -18.60 18.68 -6.85
N ILE A 260 -18.24 19.79 -7.47
CA ILE A 260 -19.15 20.94 -7.67
C ILE A 260 -20.30 20.58 -8.62
N ASP A 261 -20.01 19.77 -9.63
CA ASP A 261 -20.95 19.34 -10.67
C ASP A 261 -22.05 18.38 -10.18
N GLN A 262 -22.02 17.99 -8.89
CA GLN A 262 -23.10 17.25 -8.23
C GLN A 262 -24.17 18.16 -7.61
N TYR A 263 -23.97 19.47 -7.59
CA TYR A 263 -24.86 20.44 -6.93
C TYR A 263 -25.45 21.43 -7.92
N SER A 264 -26.55 22.10 -7.51
CA SER A 264 -27.25 23.05 -8.37
C SER A 264 -26.55 24.40 -8.47
N SER A 265 -25.74 24.77 -7.47
CA SER A 265 -24.93 25.99 -7.45
C SER A 265 -23.63 25.80 -6.68
N VAL A 266 -22.68 26.73 -6.87
CA VAL A 266 -21.38 26.73 -6.16
C VAL A 266 -21.58 26.97 -4.67
N GLU A 267 -22.54 27.81 -4.30
CA GLU A 267 -22.91 28.11 -2.91
C GLU A 267 -23.48 26.86 -2.23
N GLU A 268 -24.35 26.11 -2.92
CA GLU A 268 -24.85 24.83 -2.40
C GLU A 268 -23.69 23.84 -2.20
N ALA A 269 -22.79 23.70 -3.18
CA ALA A 269 -21.63 22.83 -3.09
C ALA A 269 -20.73 23.20 -1.89
N TYR A 270 -20.49 24.51 -1.68
CA TYR A 270 -19.71 25.00 -0.54
C TYR A 270 -20.37 24.66 0.80
N GLU A 271 -21.66 24.95 0.96
CA GLU A 271 -22.37 24.69 2.22
C GLU A 271 -22.45 23.19 2.53
N LYS A 272 -22.69 22.35 1.52
CA LYS A 272 -22.68 20.88 1.67
C LYS A 272 -21.29 20.36 2.01
N GLY A 273 -20.26 20.85 1.34
CA GLY A 273 -18.87 20.51 1.63
C GLY A 273 -18.45 20.91 3.05
N LYS A 274 -18.84 22.10 3.52
CA LYS A 274 -18.60 22.57 4.88
C LYS A 274 -19.30 21.67 5.91
N SER A 275 -20.56 21.33 5.67
CA SER A 275 -21.31 20.39 6.52
C SER A 275 -20.63 19.01 6.59
N GLN A 276 -20.15 18.52 5.45
CA GLN A 276 -19.42 17.26 5.37
C GLN A 276 -18.11 17.30 6.17
N LEU A 277 -17.37 18.40 6.07
CA LEU A 277 -16.12 18.59 6.80
C LEU A 277 -16.36 18.69 8.32
N SER A 278 -17.40 19.39 8.75
CA SER A 278 -17.83 19.41 10.15
C SER A 278 -18.22 18.01 10.64
N ARG A 279 -18.92 17.22 9.82
CA ARG A 279 -19.26 15.83 10.11
C ARG A 279 -18.00 14.96 10.25
N LEU A 280 -17.02 15.13 9.38
CA LEU A 280 -15.74 14.43 9.42
C LEU A 280 -14.99 14.73 10.73
N LEU A 281 -14.89 16.00 11.10
CA LEU A 281 -14.27 16.43 12.37
C LEU A 281 -15.00 15.89 13.60
N SER A 282 -16.34 15.84 13.57
CA SER A 282 -17.13 15.34 14.70
C SER A 282 -16.82 13.89 15.07
N LYS A 283 -16.32 13.08 14.10
CA LYS A 283 -15.89 11.71 14.34
C LYS A 283 -14.68 11.65 15.28
N LEU A 284 -13.77 12.63 15.22
CA LEU A 284 -12.55 12.65 16.04
C LEU A 284 -12.79 13.12 17.47
N HIS A 285 -13.75 14.01 17.66
CA HIS A 285 -14.06 14.63 18.96
C HIS A 285 -15.25 13.97 19.67
N ASN A 286 -15.58 12.73 19.30
CA ASN A 286 -16.66 12.00 19.95
C ASN A 286 -16.34 11.81 21.44
N LEU A 287 -17.32 12.04 22.32
CA LEU A 287 -17.19 11.92 23.77
C LEU A 287 -16.71 10.52 24.21
N ASN A 288 -16.93 9.50 23.37
CA ASN A 288 -16.46 8.15 23.57
C ASN A 288 -15.21 7.86 22.73
N VAL A 289 -14.09 8.50 23.07
CA VAL A 289 -12.79 8.22 22.44
C VAL A 289 -12.45 6.73 22.64
N PRO A 290 -12.15 5.97 21.57
CA PRO A 290 -11.82 4.56 21.67
C PRO A 290 -10.63 4.33 22.61
N ARG A 291 -10.79 3.44 23.59
CA ARG A 291 -9.68 3.03 24.44
C ARG A 291 -8.81 2.02 23.70
N LEU A 292 -7.67 2.48 23.21
CA LEU A 292 -6.63 1.60 22.69
C LEU A 292 -6.11 0.72 23.83
N ARG A 293 -5.93 -0.58 23.55
CA ARG A 293 -5.26 -1.47 24.50
C ARG A 293 -3.84 -0.96 24.72
N SER A 294 -3.41 -0.76 25.97
CA SER A 294 -2.04 -0.27 26.24
C SER A 294 -0.99 -1.18 25.59
N GLY A 295 -1.22 -2.49 25.63
CA GLY A 295 -0.30 -3.50 25.11
C GLY A 295 1.03 -3.54 25.89
N SER A 296 1.84 -4.55 25.64
CA SER A 296 3.24 -4.58 26.06
C SER A 296 4.06 -5.23 24.95
N ILE A 297 5.28 -4.74 24.75
CA ILE A 297 6.17 -5.24 23.71
C ILE A 297 7.46 -5.71 24.38
N ASN A 298 7.80 -6.98 24.18
CA ASN A 298 9.11 -7.50 24.51
C ASN A 298 10.00 -7.36 23.27
N LEU A 299 10.95 -6.43 23.32
CA LEU A 299 11.89 -6.17 22.22
C LEU A 299 13.00 -7.22 22.10
N ASN A 300 12.98 -8.28 22.92
CA ASN A 300 13.90 -9.40 22.76
C ASN A 300 13.51 -10.25 21.53
N THR A 301 13.81 -9.73 20.35
CA THR A 301 13.57 -10.38 19.05
C THR A 301 14.47 -11.59 18.81
N SER A 302 15.47 -11.83 19.67
CA SER A 302 16.32 -13.02 19.59
C SER A 302 15.58 -14.31 19.98
N GLN A 303 14.47 -14.18 20.72
CA GLN A 303 13.53 -15.27 20.93
C GLN A 303 12.64 -15.40 19.69
N PHE A 304 13.13 -16.14 18.68
CA PHE A 304 12.31 -16.50 17.54
C PHE A 304 11.01 -17.14 18.03
N GLY A 305 9.87 -16.64 17.54
CA GLY A 305 8.58 -17.31 17.77
C GLY A 305 8.63 -18.76 17.30
N SER A 306 7.64 -19.56 17.69
CA SER A 306 7.55 -20.95 17.21
C SER A 306 7.62 -21.00 15.68
N LYS A 307 8.36 -21.98 15.14
CA LYS A 307 8.60 -22.14 13.69
C LYS A 307 7.28 -22.09 12.91
N LEU A 308 7.27 -21.37 11.80
CA LEU A 308 6.18 -21.41 10.84
C LEU A 308 6.22 -22.77 10.14
N ARG A 309 5.18 -23.60 10.35
CA ARG A 309 5.11 -24.97 9.84
C ARG A 309 4.33 -25.08 8.53
N ASN A 310 3.45 -24.12 8.28
CA ASN A 310 2.63 -24.11 7.07
C ASN A 310 3.34 -23.23 6.04
N SER A 311 3.92 -23.88 5.03
CA SER A 311 4.54 -23.24 3.88
C SER A 311 3.82 -23.71 2.62
N SER A 312 3.77 -22.86 1.59
CA SER A 312 3.28 -23.25 0.26
C SER A 312 4.20 -24.24 -0.46
N MET A 313 5.44 -24.41 0.03
CA MET A 313 6.45 -25.32 -0.53
C MET A 313 7.29 -25.92 0.60
N THR A 314 7.76 -27.14 0.40
CA THR A 314 8.76 -27.80 1.23
C THR A 314 10.15 -27.18 1.02
N ASN A 315 11.09 -27.51 1.91
CA ASN A 315 12.46 -27.01 1.78
C ASN A 315 13.13 -27.59 0.53
N GLU A 316 12.89 -28.87 0.26
CA GLU A 316 13.41 -29.63 -0.86
C GLU A 316 12.87 -29.10 -2.20
N GLU A 317 11.58 -28.77 -2.27
CA GLU A 317 10.97 -28.12 -3.44
C GLU A 317 11.58 -26.74 -3.71
N TYR A 318 11.78 -25.93 -2.67
CA TYR A 318 12.40 -24.61 -2.83
C TYR A 318 13.86 -24.71 -3.30
N GLN A 319 14.63 -25.65 -2.74
CA GLN A 319 16.00 -25.92 -3.20
C GLN A 319 16.04 -26.38 -4.66
N SER A 320 15.10 -27.24 -5.05
CA SER A 320 14.99 -27.73 -6.43
C SER A 320 14.68 -26.59 -7.40
N ALA A 321 13.74 -25.71 -7.06
CA ALA A 321 13.43 -24.52 -7.85
C ALA A 321 14.64 -23.57 -8.00
N VAL A 322 15.47 -23.43 -6.95
CA VAL A 322 16.72 -22.66 -7.02
C VAL A 322 17.74 -23.30 -7.96
N LEU A 323 17.85 -24.62 -7.99
CA LEU A 323 18.74 -25.33 -8.91
C LEU A 323 18.26 -25.16 -10.36
N GLU A 324 16.96 -25.33 -10.61
CA GLU A 324 16.36 -25.10 -11.93
C GLU A 324 16.58 -23.67 -12.42
N ALA A 325 16.39 -22.68 -11.55
CA ALA A 325 16.69 -21.28 -11.87
C ALA A 325 18.16 -21.05 -12.26
N LYS A 326 19.11 -21.76 -11.63
CA LYS A 326 20.53 -21.69 -11.99
C LYS A 326 20.80 -22.29 -13.37
N GLU A 327 20.16 -23.39 -13.72
CA GLU A 327 20.27 -23.97 -15.06
C GLU A 327 19.77 -22.99 -16.14
N HIS A 328 18.64 -22.31 -15.90
CA HIS A 328 18.15 -21.25 -16.80
C HIS A 328 19.10 -20.05 -16.90
N ILE A 329 19.78 -19.68 -15.80
CA ILE A 329 20.82 -18.65 -15.83
C ILE A 329 22.02 -19.10 -16.68
N LEU A 330 22.48 -20.35 -16.52
CA LEU A 330 23.59 -20.91 -17.30
C LEU A 330 23.25 -21.06 -18.78
N ALA A 331 22.00 -21.40 -19.10
CA ALA A 331 21.50 -21.48 -20.47
C ALA A 331 21.34 -20.10 -21.14
N GLY A 332 21.36 -19.02 -20.35
CA GLY A 332 21.17 -17.65 -20.84
C GLY A 332 19.72 -17.22 -21.02
N ASP A 333 18.75 -17.97 -20.46
CA ASP A 333 17.32 -17.65 -20.54
C ASP A 333 16.97 -16.42 -19.69
N ILE A 334 17.62 -16.28 -18.53
CA ILE A 334 17.42 -15.20 -17.57
C ILE A 334 18.76 -14.78 -16.95
N PHE A 335 18.87 -13.50 -16.54
CA PHE A 335 20.01 -13.05 -15.73
C PHE A 335 19.79 -13.29 -14.24
N GLN A 336 18.55 -13.15 -13.78
CA GLN A 336 18.13 -13.32 -12.39
C GLN A 336 16.64 -13.65 -12.33
N VAL A 337 16.24 -14.41 -11.31
CA VAL A 337 14.84 -14.60 -10.91
C VAL A 337 14.71 -14.49 -9.40
N VAL A 338 13.63 -13.87 -8.93
CA VAL A 338 13.30 -13.77 -7.50
C VAL A 338 12.22 -14.79 -7.17
N LEU A 339 12.64 -15.94 -6.65
CA LEU A 339 11.72 -16.97 -6.16
C LEU A 339 11.12 -16.54 -4.82
N SER A 340 9.90 -16.99 -4.54
CA SER A 340 9.23 -16.74 -3.27
C SER A 340 8.45 -17.97 -2.81
N GLN A 341 8.21 -18.06 -1.51
CA GLN A 341 7.32 -19.03 -0.89
C GLN A 341 6.48 -18.33 0.17
N ARG A 342 5.26 -18.83 0.41
CA ARG A 342 4.34 -18.25 1.37
C ARG A 342 4.36 -19.04 2.67
N PHE A 343 4.49 -18.34 3.79
CA PHE A 343 4.30 -18.92 5.11
C PHE A 343 2.98 -18.45 5.72
N GLU A 344 2.35 -19.34 6.48
CA GLU A 344 1.04 -19.09 7.07
C GLU A 344 1.00 -19.42 8.56
N ARG A 345 0.20 -18.62 9.28
CA ARG A 345 -0.15 -18.87 10.68
C ARG A 345 -1.57 -18.38 10.94
N ARG A 346 -2.37 -19.23 11.57
CA ARG A 346 -3.65 -18.81 12.17
C ARG A 346 -3.37 -18.08 13.48
N THR A 347 -4.03 -16.96 13.70
CA THR A 347 -3.86 -16.12 14.88
C THR A 347 -5.19 -15.51 15.31
N PHE A 348 -5.34 -15.27 16.60
CA PHE A 348 -6.44 -14.49 17.18
C PHE A 348 -6.05 -13.01 17.41
N ALA A 349 -4.80 -12.65 17.09
CA ALA A 349 -4.36 -11.28 17.18
C ALA A 349 -5.18 -10.41 16.23
N ASP A 350 -5.65 -9.27 16.74
CA ASP A 350 -6.26 -8.25 15.89
C ASP A 350 -5.21 -7.74 14.88
N PRO A 351 -5.50 -7.73 13.57
CA PRO A 351 -4.61 -7.17 12.55
C PRO A 351 -4.09 -5.77 12.88
N PHE A 352 -4.90 -4.94 13.55
CA PHE A 352 -4.49 -3.61 13.99
C PHE A 352 -3.43 -3.64 15.09
N GLU A 353 -3.51 -4.60 16.00
CA GLU A 353 -2.47 -4.81 17.01
C GLU A 353 -1.18 -5.35 16.39
N VAL A 354 -1.29 -6.16 15.32
CA VAL A 354 -0.13 -6.57 14.51
C VAL A 354 0.54 -5.35 13.87
N TYR A 355 -0.24 -4.41 13.32
CA TYR A 355 0.29 -3.15 12.79
C TYR A 355 0.95 -2.30 13.87
N ARG A 356 0.29 -2.12 15.02
CA ARG A 356 0.85 -1.37 16.16
C ARG A 356 2.17 -1.96 16.65
N ALA A 357 2.28 -3.29 16.72
CA ALA A 357 3.52 -3.97 17.07
C ALA A 357 4.59 -3.80 15.97
N LEU A 358 4.22 -3.93 14.70
CA LEU A 358 5.14 -3.80 13.56
C LEU A 358 5.77 -2.40 13.49
N ARG A 359 5.00 -1.34 13.78
CA ARG A 359 5.49 0.05 13.88
C ARG A 359 6.63 0.21 14.88
N VAL A 360 6.66 -0.60 15.92
CA VAL A 360 7.67 -0.55 16.98
C VAL A 360 8.85 -1.45 16.64
N VAL A 361 8.59 -2.68 16.16
CA VAL A 361 9.63 -3.69 15.95
C VAL A 361 10.45 -3.43 14.67
N ASN A 362 9.80 -2.99 13.60
CA ASN A 362 10.47 -2.75 12.32
C ASN A 362 9.86 -1.53 11.60
N PRO A 363 10.11 -0.30 12.09
CA PRO A 363 9.70 0.90 11.39
C PRO A 363 10.42 1.03 10.04
N SER A 364 9.69 1.37 8.98
CA SER A 364 10.24 1.51 7.62
C SER A 364 9.69 2.74 6.90
N PRO A 365 10.31 3.12 5.77
CA PRO A 365 9.84 4.24 4.94
C PRO A 365 8.40 4.09 4.44
N TYR A 366 7.86 2.86 4.34
CA TYR A 366 6.51 2.60 3.84
C TYR A 366 5.77 1.65 4.78
N MET A 367 5.19 2.22 5.85
CA MET A 367 4.30 1.51 6.76
C MET A 367 2.86 1.64 6.27
N ALA A 368 2.17 0.51 6.16
CA ALA A 368 0.78 0.48 5.74
C ALA A 368 -0.07 -0.43 6.62
N TYR A 369 -1.19 0.11 7.09
CA TYR A 369 -2.38 -0.65 7.43
C TYR A 369 -3.41 -0.35 6.36
N LEU A 370 -3.78 -1.33 5.54
CA LEU A 370 -4.78 -1.17 4.49
C LEU A 370 -5.85 -2.24 4.66
N GLN A 371 -7.04 -1.83 5.06
CA GLN A 371 -8.20 -2.69 5.13
C GLN A 371 -8.93 -2.60 3.79
N ALA A 372 -8.94 -3.71 3.08
CA ALA A 372 -9.71 -3.92 1.86
C ALA A 372 -10.74 -5.03 2.13
N ARG A 373 -11.81 -5.10 1.33
CA ARG A 373 -12.82 -6.13 1.52
C ARG A 373 -12.21 -7.51 1.33
N GLY A 374 -12.41 -8.39 2.31
CA GLY A 374 -11.85 -9.74 2.32
C GLY A 374 -10.36 -9.84 2.65
N CYS A 375 -9.61 -8.74 2.80
CA CYS A 375 -8.21 -8.81 3.22
C CYS A 375 -7.70 -7.54 3.93
N ILE A 376 -6.95 -7.73 5.01
CA ILE A 376 -6.24 -6.63 5.69
C ILE A 376 -4.75 -6.80 5.45
N LEU A 377 -4.14 -5.81 4.82
CA LEU A 377 -2.72 -5.73 4.56
C LEU A 377 -2.04 -4.95 5.68
N VAL A 378 -1.06 -5.59 6.32
CA VAL A 378 -0.21 -4.99 7.33
C VAL A 378 1.23 -5.08 6.83
N ALA A 379 1.83 -3.95 6.49
CA ALA A 379 3.12 -3.91 5.82
C ALA A 379 4.09 -2.90 6.44
N SER A 380 5.37 -3.23 6.31
CA SER A 380 6.52 -2.39 6.61
C SER A 380 7.54 -2.62 5.49
N SER A 381 7.42 -1.87 4.40
CA SER A 381 8.27 -2.02 3.21
C SER A 381 9.46 -1.07 3.26
N PRO A 382 10.69 -1.56 3.04
CA PRO A 382 11.87 -0.71 2.87
C PRO A 382 11.90 -0.01 1.50
N GLU A 383 11.21 -0.55 0.50
CA GLU A 383 11.38 -0.18 -0.91
C GLU A 383 10.10 0.40 -1.53
N ILE A 384 10.29 1.31 -2.50
CA ILE A 384 9.23 1.76 -3.41
C ILE A 384 9.34 1.11 -4.77
N LEU A 385 8.18 0.74 -5.32
CA LEU A 385 8.08 0.49 -6.76
C LEU A 385 8.30 1.79 -7.54
N THR A 386 7.52 2.82 -7.26
CA THR A 386 7.62 4.12 -7.92
C THR A 386 6.94 5.21 -7.10
N ARG A 387 7.40 6.45 -7.23
CA ARG A 387 6.75 7.64 -6.67
C ARG A 387 6.67 8.72 -7.73
N VAL A 388 5.49 9.28 -7.94
CA VAL A 388 5.27 10.42 -8.84
C VAL A 388 4.87 11.65 -8.03
N LYS A 389 5.62 12.74 -8.14
CA LYS A 389 5.30 14.01 -7.48
C LYS A 389 5.69 15.18 -8.39
N LYS A 390 4.76 16.12 -8.64
CA LYS A 390 5.00 17.31 -9.49
C LYS A 390 5.67 16.96 -10.83
N SER A 391 5.15 15.93 -11.51
CA SER A 391 5.69 15.37 -12.77
C SER A 391 7.09 14.76 -12.70
N LYS A 392 7.66 14.57 -11.49
CA LYS A 392 8.90 13.83 -11.26
C LYS A 392 8.58 12.40 -10.87
N ILE A 393 9.09 11.42 -11.62
CA ILE A 393 9.08 10.00 -11.21
C ILE A 393 10.38 9.72 -10.48
N VAL A 394 10.27 8.96 -9.39
CA VAL A 394 11.39 8.42 -8.63
C VAL A 394 11.20 6.92 -8.50
N ASN A 395 12.18 6.16 -8.96
CA ASN A 395 12.31 4.73 -8.72
C ASN A 395 13.60 4.51 -7.91
N ARG A 396 13.54 3.63 -6.91
CA ARG A 396 14.65 3.38 -6.00
C ARG A 396 14.84 1.87 -5.83
N PRO A 397 15.59 1.21 -6.73
CA PRO A 397 15.90 -0.19 -6.58
C PRO A 397 16.82 -0.40 -5.39
N LEU A 398 16.53 -1.43 -4.61
CA LEU A 398 17.39 -1.96 -3.56
C LEU A 398 17.94 -3.34 -3.97
N ALA A 399 19.25 -3.52 -3.85
CA ALA A 399 19.89 -4.81 -4.03
C ALA A 399 21.05 -4.95 -3.05
N GLY A 400 21.56 -6.17 -2.87
CA GLY A 400 22.58 -6.44 -1.86
C GLY A 400 22.05 -6.29 -0.44
N THR A 401 22.32 -7.26 0.41
CA THR A 401 21.86 -7.22 1.80
C THR A 401 22.96 -7.78 2.69
N ILE A 402 23.40 -6.97 3.65
CA ILE A 402 24.27 -7.43 4.74
C ILE A 402 23.67 -6.99 6.08
N ARG A 403 23.91 -7.77 7.14
CA ARG A 403 23.45 -7.42 8.48
C ARG A 403 24.19 -6.19 9.01
N ARG A 404 23.54 -5.37 9.83
CA ARG A 404 24.20 -4.29 10.57
C ARG A 404 25.30 -4.86 11.49
N GLY A 405 26.40 -4.12 11.62
CA GLY A 405 27.46 -4.42 12.59
C GLY A 405 26.98 -4.23 14.02
N LYS A 406 27.56 -4.97 14.97
CA LYS A 406 27.25 -4.77 16.41
C LYS A 406 27.92 -3.51 16.96
N THR A 407 28.99 -3.06 16.32
CA THR A 407 29.74 -1.84 16.61
C THR A 407 29.82 -0.98 15.35
N GLU A 408 30.10 0.31 15.50
CA GLU A 408 30.27 1.23 14.36
C GLU A 408 31.39 0.78 13.42
N GLU A 409 32.51 0.32 13.97
CA GLU A 409 33.64 -0.23 13.21
C GLU A 409 33.24 -1.46 12.38
N GLN A 410 32.48 -2.39 12.99
CA GLN A 410 31.95 -3.56 12.27
C GLN A 410 30.94 -3.15 11.19
N ASP A 411 30.13 -2.13 11.45
CA ASP A 411 29.13 -1.63 10.50
C ASP A 411 29.79 -1.01 9.27
N LEU A 412 30.87 -0.25 9.46
CA LEU A 412 31.69 0.30 8.37
C LEU A 412 32.41 -0.80 7.58
N LEU A 413 32.93 -1.84 8.25
CA LEU A 413 33.52 -2.98 7.57
C LEU A 413 32.49 -3.73 6.72
N HIS A 414 31.29 -3.96 7.24
CA HIS A 414 30.20 -4.59 6.49
C HIS A 414 29.77 -3.76 5.28
N GLU A 415 29.72 -2.43 5.40
CA GLU A 415 29.48 -1.53 4.28
C GLU A 415 30.55 -1.68 3.20
N GLN A 416 31.83 -1.68 3.57
CA GLN A 416 32.93 -1.86 2.63
C GLN A 416 32.89 -3.23 1.95
N LEU A 417 32.56 -4.30 2.69
CA LEU A 417 32.41 -5.65 2.13
C LEU A 417 31.26 -5.71 1.13
N LEU A 418 30.12 -5.11 1.46
CA LEU A 418 28.96 -5.06 0.56
C LEU A 418 29.27 -4.28 -0.72
N LEU A 419 29.96 -3.14 -0.59
CA LEU A 419 30.34 -2.29 -1.72
C LEU A 419 31.47 -2.88 -2.56
N SER A 420 32.25 -3.84 -2.06
CA SER A 420 33.34 -4.49 -2.82
C SER A 420 32.96 -5.85 -3.40
N ASP A 421 31.76 -6.37 -3.09
CA ASP A 421 31.26 -7.60 -3.68
C ASP A 421 30.82 -7.36 -5.15
N GLU A 422 31.67 -7.79 -6.09
CA GLU A 422 31.44 -7.65 -7.53
C GLU A 422 30.12 -8.27 -7.99
N LYS A 423 29.66 -9.35 -7.34
CA LYS A 423 28.37 -9.97 -7.67
C LYS A 423 27.23 -9.04 -7.28
N GLN A 424 27.26 -8.48 -6.07
CA GLN A 424 26.21 -7.58 -5.59
C GLN A 424 26.18 -6.28 -6.40
N GLN A 425 27.34 -5.75 -6.79
CA GLN A 425 27.43 -4.62 -7.69
C GLN A 425 26.79 -4.91 -9.05
N ALA A 426 27.10 -6.05 -9.66
CA ALA A 426 26.55 -6.43 -10.96
C ALA A 426 25.02 -6.62 -10.92
N GLU A 427 24.50 -7.33 -9.90
CA GLU A 427 23.06 -7.49 -9.69
C GLU A 427 22.37 -6.13 -9.52
N HIS A 428 22.97 -5.22 -8.74
CA HIS A 428 22.42 -3.88 -8.50
C HIS A 428 22.41 -3.02 -9.77
N ILE A 429 23.50 -3.00 -10.54
CA ILE A 429 23.58 -2.23 -11.79
C ILE A 429 22.52 -2.70 -12.79
N MET A 430 22.33 -4.00 -12.92
CA MET A 430 21.27 -4.56 -13.77
C MET A 430 19.87 -4.07 -13.36
N LEU A 431 19.57 -3.99 -12.06
CA LEU A 431 18.30 -3.47 -11.56
C LEU A 431 18.15 -1.96 -11.80
N VAL A 432 19.24 -1.19 -11.71
CA VAL A 432 19.25 0.22 -12.08
C VAL A 432 18.94 0.40 -13.57
N ASP A 433 19.52 -0.43 -14.43
CA ASP A 433 19.25 -0.38 -15.87
C ASP A 433 17.83 -0.84 -16.22
N LEU A 434 17.30 -1.85 -15.53
CA LEU A 434 15.88 -2.23 -15.64
C LEU A 434 14.99 -1.05 -15.24
N GLY A 435 15.26 -0.43 -14.08
CA GLY A 435 14.56 0.76 -13.62
C GLY A 435 14.58 1.87 -14.65
N ARG A 436 15.75 2.19 -15.23
CA ARG A 436 15.92 3.17 -16.32
C ARG A 436 15.09 2.83 -17.55
N ASN A 437 15.07 1.57 -17.96
CA ASN A 437 14.30 1.11 -19.11
C ASN A 437 12.79 1.26 -18.87
N ASP A 438 12.31 0.84 -17.70
CA ASP A 438 10.90 0.92 -17.35
C ASP A 438 10.42 2.34 -17.24
N VAL A 439 11.18 3.19 -16.54
CA VAL A 439 10.82 4.60 -16.46
C VAL A 439 10.98 5.32 -17.81
N GLY A 440 11.94 4.90 -18.64
CA GLY A 440 12.19 5.47 -19.97
C GLY A 440 10.97 5.38 -20.89
N LYS A 441 10.14 4.33 -20.76
CA LYS A 441 8.90 4.14 -21.54
C LYS A 441 7.87 5.28 -21.36
N VAL A 442 7.93 6.01 -20.24
CA VAL A 442 6.94 7.05 -19.87
C VAL A 442 7.57 8.43 -19.65
N SER A 443 8.87 8.58 -19.91
CA SER A 443 9.65 9.80 -19.63
C SER A 443 9.83 10.67 -20.87
N LYS A 444 10.06 11.98 -20.67
CA LYS A 444 10.60 12.83 -21.75
C LYS A 444 11.98 12.31 -22.19
N PRO A 445 12.27 12.18 -23.50
CA PRO A 445 13.59 11.78 -24.00
C PRO A 445 14.71 12.64 -23.38
N GLY A 446 15.79 12.00 -22.94
CA GLY A 446 16.93 12.66 -22.30
C GLY A 446 16.70 13.17 -20.87
N SER A 447 15.52 12.99 -20.27
CA SER A 447 15.25 13.45 -18.90
C SER A 447 15.61 12.45 -17.79
N VAL A 448 15.86 11.18 -18.14
CA VAL A 448 16.21 10.12 -17.19
C VAL A 448 17.62 10.34 -16.64
N ARG A 449 17.74 10.42 -15.32
CA ARG A 449 19.00 10.63 -14.59
C ARG A 449 19.11 9.69 -13.40
N VAL A 450 20.32 9.19 -13.16
CA VAL A 450 20.64 8.48 -11.91
C VAL A 450 21.22 9.51 -10.94
N GLU A 451 20.46 9.89 -9.92
CA GLU A 451 20.86 10.92 -8.94
C GLU A 451 21.84 10.36 -7.89
N LYS A 452 21.63 9.11 -7.50
CA LYS A 452 22.48 8.37 -6.56
C LYS A 452 22.74 6.99 -7.13
N LEU A 453 23.99 6.58 -7.16
CA LEU A 453 24.41 5.26 -7.64
C LEU A 453 25.17 4.55 -6.53
N MET A 454 24.78 3.30 -6.27
CA MET A 454 25.42 2.38 -5.32
C MET A 454 25.73 2.99 -3.94
N THR A 455 24.77 3.70 -3.37
CA THR A 455 24.88 4.25 -2.00
C THR A 455 24.31 3.27 -0.99
N VAL A 456 24.93 3.14 0.19
CA VAL A 456 24.40 2.25 1.24
C VAL A 456 23.31 2.92 2.06
N GLU A 457 22.17 2.24 2.19
CA GLU A 457 21.07 2.61 3.09
C GLU A 457 21.04 1.65 4.28
N ARG A 458 21.00 2.21 5.50
CA ARG A 458 21.11 1.45 6.77
C ARG A 458 19.77 1.37 7.49
N TYR A 459 19.19 0.17 7.48
CA TYR A 459 17.97 -0.16 8.21
C TYR A 459 18.29 -0.67 9.63
N SER A 460 17.24 -0.93 10.41
CA SER A 460 17.37 -1.35 11.82
C SER A 460 18.23 -2.60 12.01
N HIS A 461 18.14 -3.56 11.08
CA HIS A 461 18.80 -4.87 11.20
C HIS A 461 19.73 -5.21 10.02
N VAL A 462 19.53 -4.55 8.88
CA VAL A 462 20.27 -4.80 7.64
C VAL A 462 20.66 -3.49 6.97
N MET A 463 21.57 -3.54 6.00
CA MET A 463 21.85 -2.44 5.07
C MET A 463 21.82 -2.96 3.63
N HIS A 464 21.48 -2.07 2.70
CA HIS A 464 21.29 -2.38 1.28
C HIS A 464 22.07 -1.43 0.38
N ILE A 465 22.46 -1.90 -0.81
CA ILE A 465 22.88 -1.04 -1.91
C ILE A 465 21.60 -0.42 -2.50
N SER A 466 21.59 0.90 -2.60
CA SER A 466 20.47 1.69 -3.11
C SER A 466 20.93 2.56 -4.26
N SER A 467 20.03 2.82 -5.20
CA SER A 467 20.23 3.84 -6.23
C SER A 467 18.93 4.58 -6.48
N THR A 468 19.01 5.83 -6.92
CA THR A 468 17.84 6.66 -7.16
C THR A 468 17.82 7.07 -8.63
N VAL A 469 16.82 6.58 -9.35
CA VAL A 469 16.53 6.95 -10.74
C VAL A 469 15.41 7.97 -10.76
N CYS A 470 15.69 9.13 -11.33
CA CYS A 470 14.81 10.30 -11.36
C CYS A 470 14.61 10.81 -12.78
N LEU A 471 13.46 11.38 -13.08
CA LEU A 471 13.12 11.89 -14.42
C LEU A 471 11.91 12.81 -14.42
N GLN A 472 11.60 13.35 -15.61
CA GLN A 472 10.43 14.18 -15.85
C GLN A 472 9.47 13.52 -16.85
N ILE A 473 8.19 13.43 -16.48
CA ILE A 473 7.13 12.90 -17.37
C ILE A 473 6.84 13.91 -18.48
N TYR A 474 6.36 13.43 -19.64
CA TYR A 474 5.72 14.27 -20.64
C TYR A 474 4.59 15.11 -20.00
N LEU A 475 4.63 16.44 -20.18
CA LEU A 475 3.57 17.32 -19.68
C LEU A 475 2.25 17.16 -20.49
N ILE A 476 2.19 16.25 -21.46
CA ILE A 476 1.14 16.22 -22.50
C ILE A 476 -0.14 15.48 -22.07
N PHE A 477 -0.21 14.83 -20.91
CA PHE A 477 -1.43 14.09 -20.51
C PHE A 477 -1.83 14.29 -19.05
N PHE A 478 -2.11 15.54 -18.66
CA PHE A 478 -2.84 15.80 -17.41
C PHE A 478 -3.89 16.93 -17.50
N PHE A 479 -4.09 17.53 -18.68
CA PHE A 479 -5.21 18.43 -18.91
C PHE A 479 -6.10 17.88 -20.01
N SER A 480 -7.36 17.67 -19.65
CA SER A 480 -8.48 17.49 -20.56
C SER A 480 -8.33 18.40 -21.78
N THR A 481 -8.21 17.81 -22.96
CA THR A 481 -8.75 18.38 -24.19
C THR A 481 -8.95 17.25 -25.19
N LYS A 482 -10.19 16.76 -25.27
CA LYS A 482 -10.74 16.17 -26.49
C LYS A 482 -10.33 17.09 -27.65
N HIS A 483 -9.75 16.55 -28.74
CA HIS A 483 -9.49 17.17 -30.08
C HIS A 483 -8.03 17.29 -30.58
N TYR A 484 -7.02 16.57 -30.07
CA TYR A 484 -5.67 16.60 -30.70
C TYR A 484 -5.03 15.24 -31.04
N ILE A 485 -5.81 14.16 -31.14
CA ILE A 485 -5.29 12.82 -31.51
C ILE A 485 -5.28 12.54 -33.03
N ILE A 486 -5.78 13.44 -33.87
CA ILE A 486 -5.77 13.23 -35.35
C ILE A 486 -4.56 13.90 -36.03
N TYR A 487 -3.87 14.87 -35.40
CA TYR A 487 -2.85 15.65 -36.09
C TYR A 487 -1.41 15.09 -35.98
N LEU A 488 -1.07 14.39 -34.89
CA LEU A 488 0.30 13.89 -34.68
C LEU A 488 0.60 12.54 -35.37
N TYR A 489 -0.42 11.75 -35.72
CA TYR A 489 -0.24 10.52 -36.49
C TYR A 489 0.03 10.78 -37.99
N LYS A 490 -0.24 12.01 -38.48
CA LYS A 490 -0.06 12.38 -39.90
C LYS A 490 1.30 13.02 -40.21
N GLN A 491 2.01 13.58 -39.22
CA GLN A 491 3.35 14.15 -39.45
C GLN A 491 4.51 13.16 -39.31
N LEU A 492 4.35 12.08 -38.52
CA LEU A 492 5.38 11.05 -38.38
C LEU A 492 5.50 10.13 -39.61
N ASN A 493 4.54 10.16 -40.54
CA ASN A 493 4.59 9.44 -41.83
C ASN A 493 5.13 10.27 -43.01
N THR A 494 5.62 11.49 -42.77
CA THR A 494 6.21 12.35 -43.80
C THR A 494 7.73 12.55 -43.68
N PHE A 495 8.38 11.87 -42.74
CA PHE A 495 9.85 11.91 -42.58
C PHE A 495 10.55 10.57 -42.87
N ASN A 496 9.88 9.67 -43.61
CA ASN A 496 10.51 8.55 -44.30
C ASN A 496 10.06 8.55 -45.77
N ARG A 497 10.66 9.47 -46.54
CA ARG A 497 10.91 9.33 -47.98
C ARG A 497 12.20 10.03 -48.32
#